data_AF-A0A662E3A3-F1
#
_entry.id   AF-A0A662E3A3-F1
#
_cell.length_a   1.000
_cell.length_b   1.000
_cell.length_c   1.000
_cell.angle_alpha   90.00
_cell.angle_beta   90.00
_cell.angle_gamma   90.00
#
_symmetry.space_group_name_H-M   'P 1'
#
loop_
_entity.id
_entity.type
_entity.pdbx_description
1 polymer ?
#
loop_
_entity_poly.entity_id
_entity_poly.type
_entity_poly.pdbx_seq_one_letter_code
_entity_poly.pdbx_strand_id
1 'polypeptide(L)'
;HSFFAEKGLTIFDYSFDEHDRMMAYSLTLPFVSTMVFAASMDKNAVPGTTFKKHREIAEGLLSEDNYLLAEILFNPHSMEQLEKVINRMEFMRHVILGRDYEEAVTFFNKLSYNVGGKAPVNSDL
;
A
#
# COMPACT_ATOMS: atom_id res chain seq x y z
N HIS A 1 10.03 31.90 0.91
CA HIS A 1 8.91 31.19 0.25
C HIS A 1 8.78 31.45 -1.26
N SER A 2 9.17 32.62 -1.81
CA SER A 2 8.97 32.94 -3.25
C SER A 2 9.78 32.05 -4.22
N PHE A 3 11.02 31.70 -3.89
CA PHE A 3 11.89 30.90 -4.76
C PHE A 3 11.29 29.54 -5.16
N PHE A 4 10.67 28.83 -4.21
CA PHE A 4 10.08 27.51 -4.46
C PHE A 4 8.71 27.60 -5.14
N ALA A 5 7.90 28.61 -4.78
CA ALA A 5 6.61 28.86 -5.42
C ALA A 5 6.76 29.19 -6.92
N GLU A 6 7.81 29.94 -7.30
CA GLU A 6 8.14 30.22 -8.70
C GLU A 6 8.54 28.98 -9.51
N LYS A 7 8.89 27.88 -8.83
CA LYS A 7 9.15 26.56 -9.44
C LYS A 7 7.93 25.64 -9.43
N GLY A 8 6.77 26.14 -9.03
CA GLY A 8 5.54 25.35 -8.93
C GLY A 8 5.53 24.36 -7.75
N LEU A 9 6.42 24.54 -6.77
CA LEU A 9 6.48 23.69 -5.58
C LEU A 9 5.58 24.25 -4.49
N THR A 10 4.66 23.42 -4.00
CA THR A 10 3.82 23.72 -2.84
C THR A 10 4.56 23.32 -1.58
N ILE A 11 4.84 24.29 -0.70
CA ILE A 11 5.44 24.04 0.61
C ILE A 11 4.31 23.84 1.61
N PHE A 12 4.41 22.76 2.39
CA PHE A 12 3.53 22.49 3.52
C PHE A 12 4.39 22.46 4.79
N ASP A 13 3.98 23.23 5.79
CA ASP A 13 4.62 23.23 7.10
C ASP A 13 3.89 22.25 8.02
N TYR A 14 4.60 21.23 8.49
CA TYR A 14 4.11 20.24 9.45
C TYR A 14 5.05 20.18 10.65
N SER A 15 4.52 19.86 11.84
CA SER A 15 5.38 19.41 12.94
C SER A 15 6.05 18.09 12.57
N PHE A 16 7.21 17.79 13.17
CA PHE A 16 7.91 16.51 12.95
C PHE A 16 6.99 15.30 13.18
N ASP A 17 6.13 15.36 14.20
CA ASP A 17 5.20 14.30 14.56
C ASP A 17 4.04 14.16 13.55
N GLU A 18 3.55 15.27 12.99
CA GLU A 18 2.55 15.24 11.89
C GLU A 18 3.16 14.75 10.57
N HIS A 19 4.38 15.18 10.27
CA HIS A 19 5.15 14.70 9.13
C HIS A 19 5.33 13.17 9.23
N ASP A 20 5.80 12.67 10.38
CA ASP A 20 6.08 11.25 10.57
C ASP A 20 4.80 10.41 10.50
N ARG A 21 3.67 10.89 11.04
CA ARG A 21 2.38 10.21 10.88
C ARG A 21 1.89 10.19 9.44
N MET A 22 2.02 11.31 8.74
CA MET A 22 1.60 11.40 7.33
C MET A 22 2.47 10.49 6.46
N MET A 23 3.78 10.48 6.70
CA MET A 23 4.75 9.65 6.02
C MET A 23 4.50 8.17 6.28
N ALA A 24 4.19 7.78 7.51
CA ALA A 24 3.84 6.40 7.80
C ALA A 24 2.61 5.94 7.00
N TYR A 25 1.54 6.74 6.99
CA TYR A 25 0.36 6.38 6.21
C TYR A 25 0.62 6.39 4.70
N SER A 26 1.32 7.40 4.20
CA SER A 26 1.46 7.66 2.75
C SER A 26 2.56 6.84 2.09
N LEU A 27 3.63 6.50 2.82
CA LEU A 27 4.78 5.78 2.27
C LEU A 27 4.92 4.38 2.85
N THR A 28 4.81 4.19 4.17
CA THR A 28 5.07 2.86 4.76
C THR A 28 4.12 1.81 4.19
N LEU A 29 2.82 2.11 4.13
CA LEU A 29 1.82 1.16 3.63
C LEU A 29 2.12 0.69 2.18
N PRO A 30 2.28 1.58 1.18
CA PRO A 30 2.60 1.15 -0.18
C PRO A 30 4.00 0.54 -0.31
N PHE A 31 4.99 0.99 0.47
CA PHE A 31 6.36 0.46 0.42
C PHE A 31 6.41 -0.97 0.93
N VAL A 32 5.86 -1.21 2.13
CA VAL A 32 5.77 -2.55 2.72
C VAL A 32 5.01 -3.51 1.81
N SER A 33 3.88 -3.08 1.25
CA SER A 33 3.08 -3.92 0.34
C SER A 33 3.88 -4.32 -0.91
N THR A 34 4.61 -3.36 -1.49
CA THR A 34 5.47 -3.60 -2.66
C THR A 34 6.67 -4.49 -2.31
N MET A 35 7.30 -4.29 -1.16
CA MET A 35 8.41 -5.13 -0.69
C MET A 35 7.97 -6.56 -0.43
N VAL A 36 6.79 -6.79 0.17
CA VAL A 36 6.23 -8.13 0.35
C VAL A 36 5.96 -8.80 -0.99
N PHE A 37 5.42 -8.08 -1.97
CA PHE A 37 5.27 -8.59 -3.33
C PHE A 37 6.62 -8.98 -3.94
N ALA A 38 7.63 -8.11 -3.87
CA ALA A 38 8.96 -8.36 -4.39
C ALA A 38 9.67 -9.55 -3.69
N ALA A 39 9.44 -9.74 -2.39
CA ALA A 39 9.97 -10.86 -1.62
C ALA A 39 9.30 -12.20 -1.96
N SER A 40 8.07 -12.17 -2.47
CA SER A 40 7.25 -13.37 -2.72
C SER A 40 7.17 -13.80 -4.18
N MET A 41 7.61 -12.95 -5.11
CA MET A 41 7.51 -13.22 -6.55
C MET A 41 8.55 -14.25 -7.03
N ASP A 42 8.17 -15.09 -7.99
CA ASP A 42 9.12 -15.89 -8.78
C ASP A 42 9.48 -15.14 -10.06
N LYS A 43 10.77 -14.80 -10.21
CA LYS A 43 11.30 -14.08 -11.38
C LYS A 43 11.14 -14.83 -12.70
N ASN A 44 10.92 -16.14 -12.66
CA ASN A 44 10.79 -16.98 -13.85
C ASN A 44 9.33 -17.21 -14.27
N ALA A 45 8.36 -16.72 -13.49
CA ALA A 45 6.95 -16.85 -13.83
C ALA A 45 6.62 -16.11 -15.15
N VAL A 46 5.85 -16.73 -16.03
CA VAL A 46 5.36 -16.08 -17.28
C VAL A 46 4.43 -14.95 -16.87
N PRO A 47 4.83 -13.67 -17.02
CA PRO A 47 4.11 -12.59 -16.37
C PRO A 47 2.96 -12.13 -17.25
N GLY A 48 1.73 -12.17 -16.72
CA GLY A 48 0.60 -11.43 -17.28
C GLY A 48 0.80 -9.91 -17.17
N THR A 49 -0.05 -9.12 -17.85
CA THR A 49 0.07 -7.65 -17.87
C THR A 49 -0.01 -7.02 -16.48
N THR A 50 -0.81 -7.57 -15.57
CA THR A 50 -0.90 -7.11 -14.17
C THR A 50 0.39 -7.40 -13.39
N PHE A 51 0.94 -8.61 -13.51
CA PHE A 51 2.18 -8.98 -12.83
C PHE A 51 3.34 -8.07 -13.27
N LYS A 52 3.43 -7.78 -14.57
CA LYS A 52 4.42 -6.84 -15.12
C LYS A 52 4.31 -5.46 -14.47
N LYS A 53 3.10 -4.90 -14.32
CA LYS A 53 2.88 -3.60 -13.67
C LYS A 53 3.33 -3.59 -12.21
N HIS A 54 2.97 -4.62 -11.44
CA HIS A 54 3.43 -4.72 -10.04
C HIS A 54 4.94 -4.84 -9.94
N ARG A 55 5.57 -5.58 -10.86
CA ARG A 55 7.02 -5.68 -10.95
C ARG A 55 7.67 -4.34 -11.29
N GLU A 56 7.14 -3.58 -12.23
CA GLU A 56 7.66 -2.24 -12.57
C GLU A 56 7.62 -1.30 -11.35
N ILE A 57 6.55 -1.36 -10.54
CA ILE A 57 6.45 -0.60 -9.28
C ILE A 57 7.53 -1.06 -8.28
N ALA A 58 7.74 -2.37 -8.15
CA ALA A 58 8.76 -2.92 -7.26
C ALA A 58 10.18 -2.57 -7.70
N GLU A 59 10.48 -2.64 -9.01
CA GLU A 59 11.77 -2.23 -9.57
C GLU A 59 12.02 -0.74 -9.34
N GLY A 60 11.01 0.11 -9.52
CA GLY A 60 11.09 1.54 -9.21
C GLY A 60 11.39 1.79 -7.73
N LEU A 61 10.62 1.18 -6.84
CA LEU A 61 10.83 1.30 -5.39
C LEU A 61 12.23 0.84 -4.95
N LEU A 62 12.69 -0.31 -5.45
CA LEU A 62 13.99 -0.88 -5.07
C LEU A 62 15.18 -0.20 -5.76
N SER A 63 14.94 0.75 -6.65
CA SER A 63 15.98 1.61 -7.22
C SER A 63 16.30 2.83 -6.35
N GLU A 64 15.49 3.09 -5.32
CA GLU A 64 15.72 4.13 -4.32
C GLU A 64 16.91 3.81 -3.42
N ASP A 65 17.41 4.83 -2.73
CA ASP A 65 18.55 4.69 -1.82
C ASP A 65 18.19 3.83 -0.58
N ASN A 66 19.11 2.94 -0.18
CA ASN A 66 18.89 2.02 0.93
C ASN A 66 18.68 2.74 2.28
N TYR A 67 19.30 3.90 2.51
CA TYR A 67 19.05 4.69 3.71
C TYR A 67 17.64 5.26 3.71
N LEU A 68 17.15 5.73 2.57
CA LEU A 68 15.77 6.22 2.44
C LEU A 68 14.76 5.10 2.73
N LEU A 69 14.95 3.92 2.16
CA LEU A 69 14.09 2.76 2.43
C LEU A 69 14.11 2.39 3.92
N ALA A 70 15.28 2.42 4.55
CA ALA A 70 15.42 2.16 5.99
C ALA A 70 14.73 3.24 6.85
N GLU A 71 14.85 4.51 6.51
CA GLU A 71 14.21 5.61 7.23
C GLU A 71 12.68 5.48 7.24
N ILE A 72 12.10 5.13 6.09
CA ILE A 72 10.66 4.89 5.97
C ILE A 72 10.25 3.68 6.82
N LEU A 73 10.97 2.56 6.73
CA LEU A 73 10.65 1.35 7.49
C LEU A 73 10.82 1.52 9.00
N PHE A 74 11.82 2.28 9.44
CA PHE A 74 12.13 2.49 10.85
C PHE A 74 11.45 3.73 11.46
N ASN A 75 10.55 4.38 10.72
CA ASN A 75 9.67 5.39 11.27
C ASN A 75 8.84 4.82 12.45
N PRO A 76 8.70 5.54 13.58
CA PRO A 76 7.97 5.04 14.77
C PRO A 76 6.52 4.59 14.51
N HIS A 77 5.87 5.15 13.49
CA HIS A 77 4.49 4.83 13.13
C HIS A 77 4.38 3.72 12.07
N SER A 78 5.51 3.23 11.53
CA SER A 78 5.52 2.20 10.49
C SER A 78 4.94 0.87 10.96
N MET A 79 5.12 0.53 12.24
CA MET A 79 4.61 -0.71 12.80
C MET A 79 3.08 -0.79 12.72
N GLU A 80 2.37 0.31 12.98
CA GLU A 80 0.90 0.34 12.88
C GLU A 80 0.43 0.04 11.45
N GLN A 81 1.16 0.51 10.45
CA GLN A 81 0.82 0.28 9.05
C GLN A 81 1.17 -1.14 8.62
N LEU A 82 2.30 -1.68 9.08
CA LEU A 82 2.66 -3.08 8.87
C LEU A 82 1.59 -4.02 9.47
N GLU A 83 1.14 -3.75 10.69
CA GLU A 83 0.04 -4.51 11.32
C GLU A 83 -1.25 -4.46 10.49
N LYS A 84 -1.58 -3.33 9.86
CA LYS A 84 -2.73 -3.26 8.95
C LYS A 84 -2.55 -4.20 7.76
N VAL A 85 -1.36 -4.26 7.16
CA VAL A 85 -1.08 -5.20 6.05
C VAL A 85 -1.20 -6.64 6.51
N ILE A 86 -0.60 -7.00 7.65
CA ILE A 86 -0.64 -8.36 8.23
C ILE A 86 -2.10 -8.78 8.48
N ASN A 87 -2.88 -7.95 9.17
CA ASN A 87 -4.28 -8.26 9.47
C ASN A 87 -5.12 -8.45 8.20
N ARG A 88 -4.84 -7.68 7.13
CA ARG A 88 -5.52 -7.87 5.84
C ARG A 88 -5.11 -9.16 5.16
N MET A 89 -3.84 -9.55 5.23
CA MET A 89 -3.37 -10.83 4.67
C MET A 89 -3.97 -12.03 5.42
N GLU A 90 -4.05 -11.97 6.75
CA GLU A 90 -4.68 -13.02 7.57
C GLU A 90 -6.18 -13.16 7.26
N PHE A 91 -6.87 -12.03 7.09
CA PHE A 91 -8.26 -12.04 6.64
C PHE A 91 -8.40 -12.71 5.26
N MET A 92 -7.57 -12.34 4.28
CA MET A 92 -7.59 -12.98 2.95
C MET A 92 -7.30 -14.48 3.05
N ARG A 93 -6.35 -14.89 3.90
CA ARG A 93 -6.04 -16.29 4.17
C ARG A 93 -7.26 -17.04 4.70
N HIS A 94 -8.00 -16.45 5.65
CA HIS A 94 -9.22 -17.04 6.19
C HIS A 94 -10.28 -17.26 5.10
N VAL A 95 -10.57 -16.23 4.31
CA VAL A 95 -11.55 -16.30 3.20
C VAL A 95 -11.17 -17.39 2.18
N ILE A 96 -9.89 -17.46 1.81
CA ILE A 96 -9.39 -18.46 0.85
C ILE A 96 -9.53 -19.89 1.41
N LEU A 97 -9.13 -20.11 2.66
CA LEU A 97 -9.20 -21.44 3.30
C LEU A 97 -10.64 -21.90 3.51
N GLY A 98 -11.53 -20.98 3.90
CA GLY A 98 -12.94 -21.25 4.08
C GLY A 98 -13.71 -21.42 2.76
N ARG A 99 -13.13 -20.98 1.64
CA ARG A 99 -13.85 -20.78 0.36
C ARG A 99 -15.14 -19.98 0.58
N ASP A 100 -15.05 -18.96 1.44
CA ASP A 100 -16.19 -18.16 1.86
C ASP A 100 -16.51 -17.11 0.78
N TYR A 101 -17.45 -17.44 -0.09
CA TYR A 101 -17.83 -16.58 -1.20
C TYR A 101 -18.56 -15.32 -0.77
N GLU A 102 -19.32 -15.38 0.33
CA GLU A 102 -20.06 -14.22 0.85
C GLU A 102 -19.09 -13.19 1.42
N GLU A 103 -18.16 -13.64 2.25
CA GLU A 103 -17.12 -12.79 2.82
C GLU A 103 -16.18 -12.23 1.73
N ALA A 104 -15.87 -13.03 0.70
CA ALA A 104 -15.10 -12.56 -0.46
C ALA A 104 -15.80 -11.43 -1.21
N VAL A 105 -17.10 -11.54 -1.48
CA VAL A 105 -17.88 -10.49 -2.17
C VAL A 105 -17.91 -9.22 -1.34
N THR A 106 -18.18 -9.33 -0.04
CA THR A 106 -18.15 -8.20 0.90
C THR A 106 -16.79 -7.50 0.87
N PHE A 107 -15.70 -8.29 0.89
CA PHE A 107 -14.36 -7.78 0.80
C PHE A 107 -14.08 -7.05 -0.53
N PHE A 108 -14.45 -7.63 -1.67
CA PHE A 108 -14.25 -6.99 -2.98
C PHE A 108 -15.04 -5.69 -3.13
N ASN A 109 -16.26 -5.64 -2.62
CA ASN A 109 -17.06 -4.41 -2.61
C ASN A 109 -16.37 -3.30 -1.80
N LYS A 110 -15.81 -3.66 -0.64
CA LYS A 110 -15.03 -2.73 0.19
C LYS A 110 -13.77 -2.24 -0.53
N LEU A 111 -13.04 -3.13 -1.21
CA LEU A 111 -11.87 -2.75 -2.00
C LEU A 111 -12.23 -1.79 -3.14
N SER A 112 -13.31 -2.09 -3.88
CA SER A 112 -13.82 -1.25 -4.96
C SER A 112 -14.17 0.16 -4.45
N TYR A 113 -14.88 0.25 -3.32
CA TYR A 113 -15.20 1.53 -2.70
C TYR A 113 -13.95 2.34 -2.31
N ASN A 114 -12.94 1.69 -1.71
CA ASN A 114 -11.71 2.36 -1.28
C ASN A 114 -10.93 3.02 -2.43
N VAL A 115 -11.04 2.49 -3.65
CA VAL A 115 -10.38 3.04 -4.85
C VAL A 115 -11.28 3.97 -5.67
N GLY A 116 -12.41 4.41 -5.11
CA GLY A 116 -13.35 5.35 -5.75
C GLY A 116 -14.42 4.69 -6.62
N GLY A 117 -14.60 3.36 -6.53
CA GLY A 117 -15.72 2.65 -7.13
C GLY A 117 -17.05 2.93 -6.44
N LYS A 118 -18.15 2.43 -7.03
CA LYS A 118 -19.49 2.56 -6.42
C LYS A 118 -19.53 1.88 -5.05
N ALA A 119 -20.22 2.52 -4.10
CA ALA A 119 -20.45 1.95 -2.77
C ALA A 119 -21.09 0.55 -2.87
N PRO A 120 -20.83 -0.34 -1.90
CA PRO A 120 -21.49 -1.65 -1.86
C PRO A 120 -23.00 -1.43 -1.92
N VAL A 121 -23.66 -2.03 -2.90
CA VAL A 121 -25.12 -2.19 -2.82
C VAL A 121 -25.33 -3.22 -1.74
N ASN A 122 -25.93 -2.84 -0.61
CA ASN A 122 -26.49 -3.83 0.32
C ASN A 122 -27.42 -4.71 -0.52
N SER A 123 -27.01 -5.94 -0.82
CA SER A 123 -27.96 -6.95 -1.22
C SER A 123 -28.65 -7.38 0.06
N ASP A 124 -29.77 -6.74 0.35
CA ASP A 124 -30.71 -7.22 1.36
C ASP A 124 -31.03 -8.69 1.03
N LEU A 125 -30.55 -9.59 1.88
CA LEU A 125 -31.09 -10.91 2.15
C LEU A 125 -31.22 -11.07 3.66
#